data_AF-A0A849FD60-F1
#
_entry.id   AF-A0A849FD60-F1
#
_cell.length_a   1.000
_cell.length_b   1.000
_cell.length_c   1.000
_cell.angle_alpha   90.00
_cell.angle_beta   90.00
_cell.angle_gamma   90.00
#
_symmetry.space_group_name_H-M   'P 1'
#
loop_
_entity.id
_entity.type
_entity.pdbx_description
1 polymer ?
#
loop_
_entity_poly.entity_id
_entity_poly.type
_entity_poly.pdbx_seq_one_letter_code
_entity_poly.pdbx_strand_id
1 'polypeptide(L)'
;MKTHATGIALIALTLWCGPAMAQTAPSDCVLALLAQRDARFATLQDQIADVVARAHPELREVADAAAEAQVAMRATSTRRLIHLIGTRPALLGPSQTLHGLANLALSEEELVGLRAADPGFAAIEAKREAALARSAAMPGMDRLREAVAEAVQDPEGLAPVLEEFASANAMLERDYVACFDEG
;
A
#
# COMPACT_ATOMS: atom_id res chain seq x y z
N MET A 1 59.96 -19.74 2.31
CA MET A 1 59.39 -21.09 2.12
C MET A 1 58.22 -21.23 3.11
N LYS A 2 57.01 -21.72 2.79
CA LYS A 2 56.63 -23.06 2.25
C LYS A 2 57.09 -24.21 3.17
N THR A 3 56.32 -25.21 3.61
CA THR A 3 54.87 -25.62 3.55
C THR A 3 54.72 -26.84 4.51
N HIS A 4 53.59 -27.36 5.03
CA HIS A 4 52.11 -27.24 4.91
C HIS A 4 51.51 -27.20 6.36
N ALA A 5 50.23 -26.97 6.72
CA ALA A 5 48.86 -27.29 6.24
C ALA A 5 48.31 -28.72 6.51
N THR A 6 47.48 -28.89 7.57
CA THR A 6 46.39 -29.89 7.72
C THR A 6 45.58 -29.65 9.01
N GLY A 7 44.33 -30.14 9.09
CA GLY A 7 43.57 -30.32 10.35
C GLY A 7 42.14 -29.77 10.37
N ILE A 8 41.12 -30.61 10.07
CA ILE A 8 39.69 -30.28 10.21
C ILE A 8 39.04 -31.24 11.24
N ALA A 9 38.53 -30.68 12.34
CA ALA A 9 37.44 -31.19 13.20
C ALA A 9 37.06 -30.02 14.15
N LEU A 10 35.88 -29.39 14.11
CA LEU A 10 34.50 -29.90 14.26
C LEU A 10 34.20 -30.46 15.66
N ILE A 11 33.42 -29.72 16.46
CA ILE A 11 32.22 -30.21 17.20
C ILE A 11 31.48 -29.04 17.88
N ALA A 12 30.17 -29.22 18.02
CA ALA A 12 29.11 -28.32 18.44
C ALA A 12 29.38 -27.29 19.57
N LEU A 13 28.82 -26.08 19.36
CA LEU A 13 28.23 -25.26 20.42
C LEU A 13 26.79 -24.86 20.03
N THR A 14 25.95 -25.87 19.77
CA THR A 14 24.52 -25.71 19.50
C THR A 14 23.75 -25.43 20.79
N LEU A 15 23.67 -24.16 21.19
CA LEU A 15 22.83 -23.71 22.30
C LEU A 15 21.54 -23.02 21.81
N TRP A 16 20.66 -23.85 21.28
CA TRP A 16 19.26 -23.93 21.73
C TRP A 16 18.49 -22.62 21.98
N CYS A 17 18.50 -21.69 21.02
CA CYS A 17 17.22 -21.04 20.68
C CYS A 17 16.38 -22.09 19.95
N GLY A 18 15.32 -22.59 20.61
CA GLY A 18 14.35 -23.45 19.94
C GLY A 18 13.53 -22.65 18.90
N PRO A 19 12.63 -23.31 18.16
CA PRO A 19 11.58 -22.62 17.43
C PRO A 19 10.59 -22.03 18.44
N ALA A 20 10.98 -20.92 19.07
CA ALA A 20 10.02 -19.91 19.43
C ALA A 20 9.39 -19.48 18.10
N MET A 21 8.18 -20.00 17.82
CA MET A 21 7.34 -19.42 16.80
C MET A 21 7.20 -17.96 17.21
N ALA A 22 7.80 -17.06 16.44
CA ALA A 22 7.48 -15.65 16.58
C ALA A 22 6.01 -15.55 16.16
N GLN A 23 5.11 -15.48 17.15
CA GLN A 23 3.79 -14.93 16.94
C GLN A 23 4.04 -13.55 16.35
N THR A 24 3.86 -13.42 15.03
CA THR A 24 4.00 -12.15 14.35
C THR A 24 3.02 -11.22 15.01
N ALA A 25 3.53 -10.19 15.70
CA ALA A 25 2.67 -9.25 16.40
C ALA A 25 1.60 -8.74 15.41
N PRO A 26 0.33 -8.55 15.80
CA PRO A 26 -0.71 -8.20 14.85
C PRO A 26 -0.38 -6.96 14.00
N SER A 27 0.48 -6.07 14.49
CA SER A 27 1.15 -5.03 13.69
C SER A 27 1.77 -5.55 12.40
N ASP A 28 2.63 -6.57 12.47
CA ASP A 28 3.48 -7.02 11.36
C ASP A 28 2.64 -7.71 10.27
N CYS A 29 1.62 -8.47 10.70
CA CYS A 29 0.60 -9.04 9.83
C CYS A 29 -0.18 -7.94 9.09
N VAL A 30 -0.67 -6.92 9.82
CA VAL A 30 -1.39 -5.77 9.23
C VAL A 30 -0.48 -4.93 8.31
N LEU A 31 0.80 -4.74 8.65
CA LEU A 31 1.78 -4.04 7.81
C LEU A 31 1.99 -4.76 6.47
N ALA A 32 2.07 -6.10 6.48
CA ALA A 32 2.16 -6.90 5.27
C ALA A 32 0.88 -6.82 4.40
N LEU A 33 -0.30 -6.82 5.02
CA LEU A 33 -1.57 -6.64 4.32
C LEU A 33 -1.70 -5.24 3.69
N LEU A 34 -1.27 -4.18 4.38
CA LEU A 34 -1.25 -2.83 3.83
C LEU A 34 -0.35 -2.71 2.60
N ALA A 35 0.84 -3.32 2.63
CA ALA A 35 1.74 -3.36 1.47
C ALA A 35 1.11 -4.08 0.26
N GLN A 36 0.44 -5.22 0.48
CA GLN A 36 -0.31 -5.93 -0.58
C GLN A 36 -1.46 -5.08 -1.13
N ARG A 37 -2.22 -4.43 -0.24
CA ARG A 37 -3.37 -3.59 -0.60
C ARG A 37 -2.97 -2.41 -1.47
N ASP A 38 -1.80 -1.82 -1.22
CA ASP A 38 -1.25 -0.71 -1.99
C ASP A 38 -0.65 -1.15 -3.34
N ALA A 39 0.05 -2.29 -3.38
CA ALA A 39 0.50 -2.88 -4.64
C ALA A 39 -0.69 -3.16 -5.59
N ARG A 40 -1.76 -3.79 -5.08
CA ARG A 40 -3.01 -4.01 -5.85
C ARG A 40 -3.68 -2.70 -6.28
N PHE A 41 -3.54 -1.61 -5.52
CA PHE A 41 -4.11 -0.32 -5.88
C PHE A 41 -3.31 0.39 -6.98
N ALA A 42 -1.98 0.27 -6.99
CA ALA A 42 -1.17 0.73 -8.12
C ALA A 42 -1.60 0.00 -9.41
N THR A 43 -1.66 -1.34 -9.38
CA THR A 43 -2.13 -2.15 -10.52
C THR A 43 -3.53 -1.74 -10.98
N LEU A 44 -4.46 -1.45 -10.07
CA LEU A 44 -5.79 -0.92 -10.44
C LEU A 44 -5.69 0.43 -11.18
N GLN A 45 -4.86 1.37 -10.72
CA GLN A 45 -4.73 2.66 -11.39
C GLN A 45 -4.10 2.51 -12.79
N ASP A 46 -3.10 1.64 -12.93
CA ASP A 46 -2.48 1.29 -14.22
C ASP A 46 -3.52 0.67 -15.18
N GLN A 47 -4.31 -0.31 -14.69
CA GLN A 47 -5.40 -0.95 -15.45
C GLN A 47 -6.49 0.05 -15.86
N ILE A 48 -6.83 1.03 -15.00
CA ILE A 48 -7.79 2.09 -15.35
C ILE A 48 -7.23 2.96 -16.47
N ALA A 49 -5.96 3.37 -16.39
CA ALA A 49 -5.31 4.16 -17.43
C ALA A 49 -5.23 3.38 -18.76
N ASP A 50 -4.92 2.08 -18.72
CA ASP A 50 -4.87 1.19 -19.90
C ASP A 50 -6.24 0.91 -20.53
N VAL A 51 -7.32 0.85 -19.74
CA VAL A 51 -8.69 0.71 -20.27
C VAL A 51 -9.13 2.02 -20.92
N VAL A 52 -9.00 3.15 -20.22
CA VAL A 52 -9.39 4.46 -20.76
C VAL A 52 -8.57 4.80 -22.01
N ALA A 53 -7.26 4.61 -22.00
CA ALA A 53 -6.40 4.95 -23.14
C ALA A 53 -6.58 4.04 -24.37
N ARG A 54 -7.23 2.86 -24.24
CA ARG A 54 -7.62 2.03 -25.39
C ARG A 54 -8.87 2.56 -26.09
N ALA A 55 -9.82 3.14 -25.35
CA ALA A 55 -10.99 3.81 -25.92
C ALA A 55 -10.69 5.27 -26.35
N HIS A 56 -9.84 5.95 -25.59
CA HIS A 56 -9.50 7.37 -25.70
C HIS A 56 -7.99 7.60 -25.62
N PRO A 57 -7.21 7.29 -26.68
CA PRO A 57 -5.76 7.47 -26.69
C PRO A 57 -5.30 8.90 -26.37
N GLU A 58 -6.13 9.90 -26.68
CA GLU A 58 -5.91 11.32 -26.38
C GLU A 58 -5.89 11.64 -24.87
N LEU A 59 -6.48 10.78 -24.04
CA LEU A 59 -6.55 10.96 -22.58
C LEU A 59 -5.37 10.31 -21.83
N ARG A 60 -4.45 9.62 -22.52
CA ARG A 60 -3.40 8.81 -21.87
C ARG A 60 -2.60 9.58 -20.82
N GLU A 61 -2.04 10.74 -21.18
CA GLU A 61 -1.21 11.53 -20.25
C GLU A 61 -2.01 12.03 -19.03
N VAL A 62 -3.28 12.37 -19.24
CA VAL A 62 -4.20 12.82 -18.19
C VAL A 62 -4.51 11.67 -17.23
N ALA A 63 -4.74 10.47 -17.77
CA ALA A 63 -4.98 9.25 -17.02
C ALA A 63 -3.74 8.82 -16.22
N ASP A 64 -2.55 8.82 -16.82
CA ASP A 64 -1.28 8.53 -16.14
C ASP A 64 -0.99 9.54 -15.02
N ALA A 65 -1.26 10.83 -15.23
CA ALA A 65 -1.12 11.86 -14.20
C ALA A 65 -2.14 11.72 -13.05
N ALA A 66 -3.37 11.31 -13.35
CA ALA A 66 -4.38 11.01 -12.34
C ALA A 66 -4.02 9.75 -11.52
N ALA A 67 -3.54 8.69 -12.18
CA ALA A 67 -3.03 7.48 -11.55
C ALA A 67 -1.87 7.78 -10.60
N GLU A 68 -0.87 8.54 -11.05
CA GLU A 68 0.27 9.00 -10.23
C GLU A 68 -0.21 9.74 -8.97
N ALA A 69 -1.15 10.67 -9.11
CA ALA A 69 -1.71 11.43 -8.00
C ALA A 69 -2.46 10.54 -6.99
N GLN A 70 -3.28 9.59 -7.46
CA GLN A 70 -4.00 8.64 -6.61
C GLN A 70 -3.04 7.70 -5.86
N VAL A 71 -2.01 7.17 -6.52
CA VAL A 71 -0.99 6.32 -5.88
C VAL A 71 -0.17 7.10 -4.86
N ALA A 72 0.18 8.36 -5.14
CA ALA A 72 0.90 9.21 -4.19
C ALA A 72 0.04 9.63 -2.99
N MET A 73 -1.26 9.89 -3.19
CA MET A 73 -2.23 10.05 -2.10
C MET A 73 -2.29 8.80 -1.23
N ARG A 74 -2.46 7.63 -1.85
CA ARG A 74 -2.54 6.33 -1.19
C ARG A 74 -1.31 6.05 -0.32
N ALA A 75 -0.12 6.17 -0.89
CA ALA A 75 1.15 5.94 -0.18
C ALA A 75 1.33 6.89 1.03
N THR A 76 0.82 8.12 0.94
CA THR A 76 0.83 9.08 2.06
C THR A 76 -0.11 8.61 3.19
N SER A 77 -1.34 8.19 2.86
CA SER A 77 -2.29 7.67 3.85
C SER A 77 -1.80 6.37 4.50
N THR A 78 -1.21 5.45 3.74
CA THR A 78 -0.63 4.22 4.30
C THR A 78 0.53 4.52 5.24
N ARG A 79 1.43 5.46 4.92
CA ARG A 79 2.50 5.90 5.85
C ARG A 79 1.94 6.50 7.15
N ARG A 80 0.86 7.27 7.06
CA ARG A 80 0.15 7.82 8.22
C ARG A 80 -0.46 6.72 9.10
N LEU A 81 -1.05 5.67 8.50
CA LEU A 81 -1.54 4.51 9.23
C LEU A 81 -0.41 3.66 9.85
N ILE A 82 0.70 3.43 9.14
CA ILE A 82 1.88 2.72 9.67
C ILE A 82 2.38 3.41 10.96
N HIS A 83 2.38 4.75 10.99
CA HIS A 83 2.70 5.52 12.18
C HIS A 83 1.70 5.29 13.32
N LEU A 84 0.38 5.37 13.05
CA LEU A 84 -0.66 5.10 14.05
C LEU A 84 -0.58 3.68 14.61
N ILE A 85 -0.22 2.68 13.81
CA ILE A 85 -0.02 1.30 14.28
C ILE A 85 1.15 1.24 15.28
N GLY A 86 2.26 1.92 14.98
CA GLY A 86 3.44 1.96 15.84
C GLY A 86 3.27 2.77 17.13
N THR A 87 2.49 3.86 17.11
CA THR A 87 2.30 4.75 18.28
C THR A 87 1.04 4.45 19.08
N ARG A 88 0.01 3.87 18.46
CA ARG A 88 -1.32 3.63 19.05
C ARG A 88 -1.83 2.22 18.69
N PRO A 89 -1.12 1.13 19.04
CA PRO A 89 -1.50 -0.24 18.67
C PRO A 89 -2.87 -0.67 19.19
N ALA A 90 -3.41 -0.03 20.23
CA ALA A 90 -4.79 -0.21 20.71
C ALA A 90 -5.89 0.26 19.73
N LEU A 91 -5.52 0.83 18.57
CA LEU A 91 -6.42 1.05 17.44
C LEU A 91 -6.63 -0.21 16.58
N LEU A 92 -5.76 -1.23 16.71
CA LEU A 92 -5.91 -2.51 16.02
C LEU A 92 -6.85 -3.45 16.79
N GLY A 93 -7.67 -4.20 16.04
CA GLY A 93 -8.52 -5.26 16.58
C GLY A 93 -9.56 -5.72 15.55
N PRO A 94 -10.15 -6.92 15.75
CA PRO A 94 -11.03 -7.58 14.76
C PRO A 94 -12.36 -6.86 14.50
N SER A 95 -12.67 -5.77 15.21
CA SER A 95 -13.83 -4.90 14.97
C SER A 95 -13.55 -3.73 14.02
N GLN A 96 -12.30 -3.53 13.61
CA GLN A 96 -11.91 -2.56 12.58
C GLN A 96 -11.84 -3.21 11.20
N THR A 97 -11.67 -2.39 10.16
CA THR A 97 -11.35 -2.83 8.79
C THR A 97 -10.08 -2.12 8.32
N LEU A 98 -9.32 -2.73 7.40
CA LEU A 98 -8.21 -2.05 6.71
C LEU A 98 -8.72 -0.78 6.01
N HIS A 99 -9.94 -0.80 5.47
CA HIS A 99 -10.58 0.40 4.94
C HIS A 99 -10.77 1.49 5.99
N GLY A 100 -11.35 1.19 7.16
CA GLY A 100 -11.55 2.15 8.24
C GLY A 100 -10.23 2.73 8.75
N LEU A 101 -9.26 1.86 9.04
CA LEU A 101 -7.92 2.21 9.50
C LEU A 101 -7.20 3.16 8.52
N ALA A 102 -7.27 2.90 7.21
CA ALA A 102 -6.59 3.72 6.20
C ALA A 102 -7.22 5.10 5.96
N ASN A 103 -8.41 5.36 6.52
CA ASN A 103 -9.10 6.65 6.48
C ASN A 103 -9.05 7.40 7.83
N LEU A 104 -8.31 6.90 8.83
CA LEU A 104 -8.12 7.62 10.09
C LEU A 104 -7.35 8.93 9.87
N ALA A 105 -7.94 10.04 10.29
CA ALA A 105 -7.28 11.33 10.34
C ALA A 105 -6.27 11.37 11.49
N LEU A 106 -5.08 11.90 11.24
CA LEU A 106 -4.09 12.22 12.27
C LEU A 106 -4.32 13.65 12.75
N SER A 107 -4.14 13.86 14.06
CA SER A 107 -3.99 15.20 14.62
C SER A 107 -2.71 15.89 14.11
N GLU A 108 -2.63 17.20 14.30
CA GLU A 108 -1.42 17.98 13.96
C GLU A 108 -0.19 17.50 14.77
N GLU A 109 -0.40 17.11 16.03
CA GLU A 109 0.65 16.53 16.90
C GLU A 109 1.17 15.19 16.36
N GLU A 110 0.28 14.29 15.93
CA GLU A 110 0.66 13.02 15.29
C GLU A 110 1.36 13.23 13.94
N LEU A 111 1.01 14.29 13.18
CA LEU A 111 1.72 14.65 11.94
C LEU A 111 3.12 15.23 12.22
N VAL A 112 3.30 15.98 13.31
CA VAL A 112 4.63 16.44 13.77
C VAL A 112 5.47 15.26 14.24
N GLY A 113 4.89 14.36 15.05
CA GLY A 113 5.54 13.12 15.50
C GLY A 113 5.98 12.23 14.33
N LEU A 114 5.12 12.05 13.33
CA LEU A 114 5.44 11.32 12.10
C LEU A 114 6.60 11.96 11.32
N ARG A 115 6.58 13.28 11.10
CA ARG A 115 7.67 13.98 10.39
C ARG A 115 9.02 13.92 11.13
N ALA A 116 9.00 13.79 12.46
CA ALA A 116 10.21 13.55 13.24
C ALA A 116 10.67 12.08 13.22
N ALA A 117 9.75 11.12 13.11
CA ALA A 117 10.04 9.68 13.18
C ALA A 117 10.39 9.04 11.82
N ASP A 118 9.82 9.53 10.71
CA ASP A 118 10.10 9.04 9.35
C ASP A 118 10.60 10.17 8.44
N PRO A 119 11.93 10.35 8.30
CA PRO A 119 12.51 11.32 7.37
C PRO A 119 12.13 11.06 5.89
N GLY A 120 11.73 9.83 5.55
CA GLY A 120 11.21 9.49 4.22
C GLY A 120 9.79 9.99 3.98
N PHE A 121 9.01 10.24 5.04
CA PHE A 121 7.63 10.75 4.93
C PHE A 121 7.58 12.13 4.27
N ALA A 122 8.53 13.02 4.58
CA ALA A 122 8.61 14.34 3.94
C ALA A 122 8.81 14.24 2.41
N ALA A 123 9.58 13.25 1.93
CA ALA A 123 9.74 12.98 0.50
C ALA A 123 8.47 12.38 -0.15
N ILE A 124 7.63 11.68 0.63
CA ILE A 124 6.35 11.15 0.18
C ILE A 124 5.29 12.26 0.12
N GLU A 125 5.21 13.15 1.12
CA GLU A 125 4.36 14.34 1.07
C GLU A 125 4.74 15.24 -0.11
N ALA A 126 6.03 15.49 -0.35
CA ALA A 126 6.50 16.27 -1.51
C ALA A 126 6.12 15.64 -2.86
N LYS A 127 6.24 14.30 -3.00
CA LYS A 127 5.77 13.57 -4.20
C LYS A 127 4.26 13.68 -4.39
N ARG A 128 3.48 13.56 -3.31
CA ARG A 128 2.02 13.70 -3.34
C ARG A 128 1.61 15.09 -3.81
N GLU A 129 2.19 16.15 -3.27
CA GLU A 129 1.86 17.52 -3.70
C GLU A 129 2.30 17.79 -5.15
N ALA A 130 3.46 17.27 -5.58
CA ALA A 130 3.90 17.37 -6.97
C ALA A 130 2.95 16.65 -7.96
N ALA A 131 2.54 15.42 -7.65
CA ALA A 131 1.61 14.64 -8.48
C ALA A 131 0.21 15.27 -8.51
N LEU A 132 -0.28 15.77 -7.37
CA LEU A 132 -1.55 16.53 -7.30
C LEU A 132 -1.49 17.81 -8.12
N ALA A 133 -0.40 18.58 -8.03
CA ALA A 133 -0.21 19.78 -8.83
C ALA A 133 -0.13 19.47 -10.34
N ARG A 134 0.55 18.38 -10.73
CA ARG A 134 0.59 17.88 -12.11
C ARG A 134 -0.80 17.52 -12.61
N SER A 135 -1.53 16.67 -11.88
CA SER A 135 -2.88 16.22 -12.23
C SER A 135 -3.88 17.37 -12.31
N ALA A 136 -3.85 18.31 -11.35
CA ALA A 136 -4.71 19.49 -11.34
C ALA A 136 -4.42 20.50 -12.47
N ALA A 137 -3.20 20.48 -13.04
CA ALA A 137 -2.83 21.30 -14.17
C ALA A 137 -3.14 20.66 -15.54
N MET A 138 -3.55 19.39 -15.59
CA MET A 138 -3.83 18.71 -16.86
C MET A 138 -5.15 19.19 -17.48
N PRO A 139 -5.16 19.62 -18.76
CA PRO A 139 -6.40 19.80 -19.50
C PRO A 139 -7.10 18.45 -19.70
N GLY A 140 -8.44 18.45 -19.83
CA GLY A 140 -9.20 17.23 -20.10
C GLY A 140 -9.54 16.38 -18.88
N MET A 141 -9.21 16.79 -17.66
CA MET A 141 -9.58 16.07 -16.42
C MET A 141 -11.10 15.79 -16.29
N ASP A 142 -11.97 16.64 -16.85
CA ASP A 142 -13.41 16.38 -16.89
C ASP A 142 -13.77 15.30 -17.92
N ARG A 143 -13.20 15.35 -19.12
CA ARG A 143 -13.39 14.29 -20.13
C ARG A 143 -12.82 12.95 -19.67
N LEU A 144 -11.75 12.95 -18.84
CA LEU A 144 -11.27 11.74 -18.16
C LEU A 144 -12.31 11.17 -17.18
N ARG A 145 -13.00 12.02 -16.40
CA ARG A 145 -14.08 11.57 -15.49
C ARG A 145 -15.25 10.96 -16.26
N GLU A 146 -15.63 11.57 -17.39
CA GLU A 146 -16.65 11.02 -18.30
C GLU A 146 -16.21 9.67 -18.88
N ALA A 147 -15.00 9.58 -19.46
CA ALA A 147 -14.49 8.34 -20.05
C ALA A 147 -14.33 7.20 -19.02
N VAL A 148 -13.97 7.51 -17.77
CA VAL A 148 -13.99 6.53 -16.67
C VAL A 148 -15.43 6.11 -16.35
N ALA A 149 -16.39 7.04 -16.26
CA ALA A 149 -17.78 6.72 -15.96
C ALA A 149 -18.47 5.90 -17.07
N GLU A 150 -18.12 6.16 -18.33
CA GLU A 150 -18.50 5.38 -19.51
C GLU A 150 -17.90 3.97 -19.42
N ALA A 151 -16.59 3.85 -19.19
CA ALA A 151 -15.92 2.55 -19.10
C ALA A 151 -16.33 1.72 -17.86
N VAL A 152 -16.84 2.33 -16.79
CA VAL A 152 -17.46 1.62 -15.64
C VAL A 152 -18.80 0.97 -16.01
N GLN A 153 -19.52 1.51 -17.00
CA GLN A 153 -20.78 0.95 -17.48
C GLN A 153 -20.59 -0.12 -18.58
N ASP A 154 -19.39 -0.21 -19.15
CA ASP A 154 -19.01 -1.20 -20.16
C ASP A 154 -18.63 -2.56 -19.51
N PRO A 155 -19.34 -3.67 -19.82
CA PRO A 155 -18.98 -5.01 -19.36
C PRO A 155 -17.61 -5.51 -19.81
N GLU A 156 -17.06 -5.01 -20.93
CA GLU A 156 -15.72 -5.32 -21.43
C GLU A 156 -14.67 -4.28 -20.99
N GLY A 157 -15.10 -3.22 -20.31
CA GLY A 157 -14.27 -2.11 -19.82
C GLY A 157 -13.75 -2.29 -18.39
N LEU A 158 -14.18 -1.42 -17.48
CA LEU A 158 -13.71 -1.37 -16.08
C LEU A 158 -14.49 -2.29 -15.14
N ALA A 159 -15.69 -2.75 -15.51
CA ALA A 159 -16.50 -3.63 -14.68
C ALA A 159 -15.73 -4.87 -14.15
N PRO A 160 -15.07 -5.70 -15.00
CA PRO A 160 -14.33 -6.86 -14.51
C PRO A 160 -13.08 -6.49 -13.69
N VAL A 161 -12.41 -5.38 -14.02
CA VAL A 161 -11.24 -4.87 -13.28
C VAL A 161 -11.63 -4.47 -11.85
N LEU A 162 -12.78 -3.80 -11.70
CA LEU A 162 -13.32 -3.39 -10.41
C LEU A 162 -13.86 -4.57 -9.60
N GLU A 163 -14.44 -5.59 -10.25
CA GLU A 163 -14.85 -6.83 -9.57
C GLU A 163 -13.64 -7.62 -9.03
N GLU A 164 -12.58 -7.80 -9.82
CA GLU A 164 -11.34 -8.44 -9.37
C GLU A 164 -10.74 -7.68 -8.18
N PHE A 165 -10.63 -6.35 -8.28
CA PHE A 165 -10.12 -5.52 -7.19
C PHE A 165 -11.00 -5.57 -5.94
N ALA A 166 -12.34 -5.57 -6.08
CA ALA A 166 -13.26 -5.69 -4.95
C ALA A 166 -13.12 -7.05 -4.25
N SER A 167 -13.09 -8.13 -5.02
CA SER A 167 -12.87 -9.50 -4.52
C SER A 167 -11.52 -9.62 -3.78
N ALA A 168 -10.47 -9.05 -4.36
CA ALA A 168 -9.13 -9.03 -3.78
C ALA A 168 -9.03 -8.23 -2.47
N ASN A 169 -9.70 -7.08 -2.35
CA ASN A 169 -9.77 -6.37 -1.06
C ASN A 169 -10.63 -7.13 -0.04
N ALA A 170 -11.71 -7.80 -0.48
CA ALA A 170 -12.52 -8.64 0.40
C ALA A 170 -11.75 -9.86 0.93
N MET A 171 -10.70 -10.34 0.25
CA MET A 171 -9.72 -11.28 0.83
C MET A 171 -8.91 -10.60 1.94
N LEU A 172 -8.24 -9.47 1.64
CA LEU A 172 -7.38 -8.77 2.59
C LEU A 172 -8.11 -8.33 3.88
N GLU A 173 -9.40 -7.99 3.81
CA GLU A 173 -10.24 -7.68 4.98
C GLU A 173 -10.60 -8.93 5.82
N ARG A 174 -10.57 -10.14 5.25
CA ARG A 174 -10.66 -11.40 6.02
C ARG A 174 -9.32 -11.78 6.62
N ASP A 175 -8.25 -11.67 5.83
CA ASP A 175 -6.88 -11.92 6.27
C ASP A 175 -6.50 -10.97 7.43
N TYR A 176 -7.05 -9.75 7.45
CA TYR A 176 -6.95 -8.80 8.57
C TYR A 176 -7.53 -9.35 9.88
N VAL A 177 -8.70 -10.01 9.85
CA VAL A 177 -9.29 -10.61 11.06
C VAL A 177 -8.44 -11.78 11.54
N ALA A 178 -7.92 -12.60 10.63
CA ALA A 178 -7.03 -13.71 10.95
C ALA A 178 -5.73 -13.26 11.67
N CYS A 179 -5.24 -12.03 11.45
CA CYS A 179 -4.13 -11.44 12.21
C CYS A 179 -4.38 -11.35 13.74
N PHE A 180 -5.61 -11.57 14.21
CA PHE A 180 -5.98 -11.54 15.64
C PHE A 180 -6.48 -12.88 16.18
N ASP A 181 -6.79 -13.85 15.32
CA ASP A 181 -7.28 -15.18 15.73
C ASP A 181 -6.12 -16.16 16.08
N GLU A 182 -4.88 -15.82 15.74
CA GLU A 182 -3.65 -16.60 16.05
C GLU A 182 -2.85 -16.07 17.27
N GLY A 183 -3.44 -15.17 18.08
CA GLY A 183 -2.81 -14.46 19.21
C GLY A 183 -2.94 -15.12 20.58
#